data_AF-A0A0V0IE45-F1
#
_entry.id   AF-A0A0V0IE45-F1
#
_cell.length_a   1.000
_cell.length_b   1.000
_cell.length_c   1.000
_cell.angle_alpha   90.00
_cell.angle_beta   90.00
_cell.angle_gamma   90.00
#
_symmetry.space_group_name_H-M   'P 1'
#
loop_
_entity.id
_entity.type
_entity.pdbx_description
1 polymer ?
#
loop_
_entity_poly.entity_id
_entity_poly.type
_entity_poly.pdbx_seq_one_letter_code
_entity_poly.pdbx_strand_id
1 'polypeptide(L)'
;MAEAASFANIWVPFCRKHKIEPRNPESYFNLKKDPYKNKVKQDFVKDRRRAKREYDEFKVRINSLPDSIRRRSDAYHAREEIKAMKQQRQKTDDETLENVKIPKATWMADGTHWPGTWLNSGPEHSKGDHAGIIQVMLKPPSDDPLYGNNEDGIIDLTDVDIRLPMLVYVSREKRPGYDHNKKAGAMNALVRASAVMSNGAFILNLDCDHYIYNSQAIREGMCFMMDRGGDRLCYVQFPQRFEGIDPSDRYANRNTVFFDGNMRALDGLQGPMYVGTGCLFRRVALYGFDPPRSKDHQSGCCYGRKKKHVNTSEEHRALRRGDSDDEEMNLSLAPKAFGNSAVLIDSIPVAEFQGRPLADHPAVKNGRPPGALTIPREHLDASTVAEAISVISCWYEEKTEWGQRVGWIYGSVTEDVVTGYRMHNRGWKSVYCVTKRDAFRGTAPINLTDRLHQVLR
;
A
#
# COMPACT_ATOMS: atom_id res chain seq x y z
N MET A 1 4.92 13.13 -5.81
CA MET A 1 5.63 11.84 -5.69
C MET A 1 7.04 11.88 -6.26
N ALA A 2 7.28 12.41 -7.47
CA ALA A 2 8.63 12.48 -8.07
C ALA A 2 9.66 13.18 -7.16
N GLU A 3 9.33 14.36 -6.62
CA GLU A 3 10.17 15.07 -5.65
C GLU A 3 10.51 14.23 -4.41
N ALA A 4 9.55 13.45 -3.90
CA ALA A 4 9.76 12.60 -2.73
C ALA A 4 10.67 11.40 -3.07
N ALA A 5 10.52 10.82 -4.27
CA ALA A 5 11.41 9.77 -4.76
C ALA A 5 12.84 10.29 -4.95
N SER A 6 13.00 11.51 -5.46
CA SER A 6 14.29 12.19 -5.58
C SER A 6 14.94 12.39 -4.20
N PHE A 7 14.21 12.97 -3.25
CA PHE A 7 14.70 13.18 -1.87
C PHE A 7 15.04 11.86 -1.15
N ALA A 8 14.33 10.77 -1.45
CA ALA A 8 14.60 9.46 -0.86
C ALA A 8 16.02 8.94 -1.15
N ASN A 9 16.61 9.28 -2.31
CA ASN A 9 17.99 8.92 -2.66
C ASN A 9 19.02 9.49 -1.68
N ILE A 10 18.70 10.59 -0.99
CA ILE A 10 19.57 11.19 0.03
C ILE A 10 19.14 10.72 1.42
N TRP A 11 17.84 10.77 1.70
CA TRP A 11 17.30 10.51 3.02
C TRP A 11 17.48 9.06 3.48
N VAL A 12 17.24 8.09 2.60
CA VAL A 12 17.30 6.65 2.96
C VAL A 12 18.73 6.21 3.29
N PRO A 13 19.77 6.50 2.46
CA PRO A 13 21.14 6.17 2.80
C PRO A 13 21.62 6.88 4.08
N PHE A 14 21.30 8.17 4.27
CA PHE A 14 21.58 8.88 5.53
C PHE A 14 20.96 8.17 6.74
N CYS A 15 19.70 7.78 6.60
CA CYS A 15 18.95 7.02 7.60
C CYS A 15 19.61 5.68 7.95
N ARG A 16 20.11 4.95 6.96
CA ARG A 16 20.82 3.67 7.14
C ARG A 16 22.17 3.89 7.81
N LYS A 17 22.98 4.80 7.26
CA LYS A 17 24.33 5.15 7.74
C LYS A 17 24.34 5.50 9.23
N HIS A 18 23.37 6.28 9.68
CA HIS A 18 23.35 6.87 11.02
C HIS A 18 22.29 6.28 11.95
N LYS A 19 21.60 5.20 11.52
CA LYS A 19 20.53 4.52 12.27
C LYS A 19 19.52 5.53 12.85
N ILE A 20 18.99 6.38 11.97
CA ILE A 20 18.09 7.49 12.34
C ILE A 20 16.73 6.95 12.76
N GLU A 21 16.17 7.47 13.85
CA GLU A 21 14.79 7.22 14.29
C GLU A 21 14.22 8.53 14.89
N PRO A 22 12.95 8.88 14.59
CA PRO A 22 12.04 8.22 13.64
C PRO A 22 12.47 8.44 12.18
N ARG A 23 11.90 7.66 11.25
CA ARG A 23 12.23 7.72 9.81
C ARG A 23 11.49 8.83 9.05
N ASN A 24 10.44 9.40 9.62
CA ASN A 24 9.76 10.57 9.06
C ASN A 24 10.66 11.81 9.25
N PRO A 25 11.06 12.52 8.17
CA PRO A 25 11.98 13.65 8.28
C PRO A 25 11.38 14.85 9.02
N GLU A 26 10.10 15.17 8.84
CA GLU A 26 9.42 16.27 9.55
C GLU A 26 9.46 15.99 11.06
N SER A 27 9.03 14.79 11.46
CA SER A 27 9.03 14.39 12.87
C SER A 27 10.44 14.33 13.45
N TYR A 28 11.43 13.83 12.69
CA TYR A 28 12.83 13.73 13.12
C TYR A 28 13.46 15.11 13.37
N PHE A 29 13.33 16.04 12.42
CA PHE A 29 13.95 17.36 12.55
C PHE A 29 13.26 18.26 13.57
N ASN A 30 12.00 18.00 13.91
CA ASN A 30 11.22 18.71 14.93
C ASN A 30 11.34 18.12 16.35
N LEU A 31 12.12 17.05 16.55
CA LEU A 31 12.35 16.51 17.89
C LEU A 31 13.02 17.54 18.81
N LYS A 32 12.43 17.81 19.97
CA LYS A 32 13.00 18.66 21.03
C LYS A 32 14.14 18.01 21.82
N LYS A 33 14.64 16.86 21.39
CA LYS A 33 15.72 16.11 22.04
C LYS A 33 17.05 16.46 21.40
N ASP A 34 18.14 16.35 22.15
CA ASP A 34 19.49 16.49 21.61
C ASP A 34 19.72 15.48 20.46
N PRO A 35 19.89 15.94 19.21
CA PRO A 35 20.05 15.05 18.07
C PRO A 35 21.42 14.37 18.00
N TYR A 36 22.39 14.82 18.80
CA TYR A 36 23.75 14.29 18.86
C TYR A 36 23.93 13.21 19.93
N LYS A 37 22.95 13.05 20.82
CA LYS A 37 22.98 12.06 21.88
C LYS A 37 23.16 10.64 21.31
N ASN A 38 24.17 9.93 21.84
CA ASN A 38 24.55 8.57 21.43
C ASN A 38 24.99 8.44 19.96
N LYS A 39 25.42 9.53 19.30
CA LYS A 39 25.98 9.49 17.95
C LYS A 39 27.50 9.47 18.02
N VAL A 40 28.09 8.41 17.47
CA VAL A 40 29.53 8.11 17.59
C VAL A 40 30.32 8.38 16.30
N LYS A 41 29.64 8.54 15.16
CA LYS A 41 30.30 8.79 13.88
C LYS A 41 30.71 10.26 13.76
N GLN A 42 31.97 10.51 13.40
CA GLN A 42 32.55 11.86 13.34
C GLN A 42 31.89 12.75 12.26
N ASP A 43 31.48 12.14 11.16
CA ASP A 43 30.82 12.80 10.03
C ASP A 43 29.34 13.13 10.27
N PHE A 44 28.73 12.61 11.36
CA PHE A 44 27.29 12.77 11.63
C PHE A 44 26.83 14.22 11.63
N VAL A 45 27.59 15.13 12.24
CA VAL A 45 27.22 16.55 12.33
C VAL A 45 27.17 17.20 10.93
N LYS A 46 28.16 16.90 10.08
CA LYS A 46 28.23 17.39 8.70
C LYS A 46 27.07 16.80 7.88
N ASP A 47 26.91 15.48 7.91
CA ASP A 47 25.87 14.76 7.17
C ASP A 47 24.47 15.23 7.56
N ARG A 48 24.20 15.38 8.87
CA ARG A 48 22.91 15.85 9.37
C ARG A 48 22.59 17.27 8.90
N ARG A 49 23.57 18.18 8.92
CA ARG A 49 23.39 19.56 8.41
C ARG A 49 23.10 19.56 6.91
N ARG A 50 23.73 18.67 6.15
CA ARG A 50 23.44 18.51 4.71
C ARG A 50 22.04 17.95 4.49
N ALA A 51 21.70 16.83 5.12
CA ALA A 51 20.37 16.21 5.02
C ALA A 51 19.25 17.18 5.42
N LYS A 52 19.47 18.03 6.44
CA LYS A 52 18.51 19.08 6.81
C LYS A 52 18.32 20.12 5.71
N ARG A 53 19.41 20.60 5.09
CA ARG A 53 19.31 21.55 3.95
C ARG A 53 18.54 20.95 2.78
N GLU A 54 18.89 19.74 2.38
CA GLU A 54 18.19 19.03 1.30
C GLU A 54 16.70 18.83 1.60
N TYR A 55 16.37 18.58 2.86
CA TYR A 55 14.98 18.46 3.31
C TYR A 55 14.24 19.80 3.27
N ASP A 56 14.85 20.88 3.75
CA ASP A 56 14.26 22.21 3.74
C ASP A 56 14.06 22.70 2.28
N GLU A 57 15.01 22.43 1.37
CA GLU A 57 14.86 22.67 -0.07
C GLU A 57 13.77 21.81 -0.72
N PHE A 58 13.70 20.53 -0.36
CA PHE A 58 12.61 19.65 -0.77
C PHE A 58 11.25 20.20 -0.36
N LYS A 59 11.10 20.71 0.88
CA LYS A 59 9.86 21.36 1.33
C LYS A 59 9.50 22.57 0.47
N VAL A 60 10.47 23.41 0.11
CA VAL A 60 10.25 24.56 -0.77
C VAL A 60 9.77 24.10 -2.14
N ARG A 61 10.42 23.09 -2.75
CA ARG A 61 9.99 22.52 -4.04
C ARG A 61 8.56 22.00 -3.96
N ILE A 62 8.23 21.21 -2.92
CA ILE A 62 6.87 20.70 -2.70
C ILE A 62 5.84 21.83 -2.60
N ASN A 63 6.11 22.86 -1.79
CA ASN A 63 5.18 23.98 -1.59
C ASN A 63 4.97 24.79 -2.89
N SER A 64 5.99 24.86 -3.74
CA SER A 64 5.93 25.57 -5.03
C SER A 64 5.34 24.75 -6.19
N LEU A 65 5.10 23.44 -6.02
CA LEU A 65 4.62 22.55 -7.09
C LEU A 65 3.30 23.01 -7.73
N PRO A 66 2.24 23.35 -6.95
CA PRO A 66 0.96 23.75 -7.55
C PRO A 66 1.11 24.95 -8.49
N ASP A 67 1.88 25.97 -8.08
CA ASP A 67 2.15 27.15 -8.89
C ASP A 67 3.04 26.83 -10.09
N SER A 68 4.03 25.97 -9.91
CA SER A 68 4.94 25.54 -10.99
C SER A 68 4.18 24.78 -12.09
N ILE A 69 3.26 23.89 -11.72
CA ILE A 69 2.41 23.16 -12.67
C ILE A 69 1.48 24.11 -13.41
N ARG A 70 0.88 25.09 -12.71
CA ARG A 70 0.02 26.10 -13.31
C ARG A 70 0.79 26.94 -14.34
N ARG A 71 1.90 27.56 -13.94
CA ARG A 71 2.73 28.40 -14.84
C ARG A 71 3.23 27.63 -16.06
N ARG A 72 3.65 26.37 -15.88
CA ARG A 72 4.06 25.51 -16.98
C ARG A 72 2.90 25.28 -17.95
N SER A 73 1.73 24.93 -17.43
CA SER A 73 0.53 24.70 -18.26
C SER A 73 0.14 25.97 -19.02
N ASP A 74 0.16 27.13 -18.38
CA ASP A 74 -0.12 28.42 -19.02
C ASP A 74 0.87 28.75 -20.14
N ALA A 75 2.16 28.45 -19.95
CA ALA A 75 3.18 28.65 -20.98
C ALA A 75 2.96 27.74 -22.20
N TYR A 76 2.59 26.47 -21.99
CA TYR A 76 2.26 25.57 -23.09
C TYR A 76 0.97 25.98 -23.81
N HIS A 77 -0.07 26.43 -23.08
CA HIS A 77 -1.28 26.98 -23.67
C HIS A 77 -0.98 28.17 -24.58
N ALA A 78 -0.22 29.15 -24.09
CA ALA A 78 0.16 30.31 -24.88
C ALA A 78 0.93 29.93 -26.16
N ARG A 79 1.80 28.91 -26.08
CA ARG A 79 2.53 28.39 -27.25
C ARG A 79 1.60 27.75 -28.27
N GLU A 80 0.64 26.94 -27.84
CA GLU A 80 -0.35 26.31 -28.72
C GLU A 80 -1.31 27.35 -29.33
N GLU A 81 -1.74 28.36 -28.56
CA GLU A 81 -2.56 29.48 -29.05
C GLU A 81 -1.84 30.26 -30.16
N ILE A 82 -0.56 30.62 -29.95
CA ILE A 82 0.25 31.31 -30.96
C ILE A 82 0.41 30.44 -32.22
N LYS A 83 0.61 29.12 -32.05
CA LYS A 83 0.76 28.19 -33.17
C LYS A 83 -0.54 28.07 -33.98
N ALA A 84 -1.69 27.96 -33.30
CA ALA A 84 -3.00 27.92 -33.94
C ALA A 84 -3.29 29.22 -34.71
N MET A 85 -3.02 30.39 -34.11
CA MET A 85 -3.19 31.69 -34.76
C MET A 85 -2.31 31.82 -36.02
N LYS A 86 -1.05 31.37 -35.96
CA LYS A 86 -0.16 31.36 -37.14
C LYS A 86 -0.67 30.45 -38.25
N GLN A 87 -1.18 29.27 -37.91
CA GLN A 87 -1.75 28.34 -38.89
C GLN A 87 -3.03 28.86 -39.52
N GLN A 88 -3.89 29.55 -38.77
CA GLN A 88 -5.08 30.22 -39.31
C GLN A 88 -4.69 31.33 -40.29
N ARG A 89 -3.73 32.20 -39.91
CA ARG A 89 -3.24 33.28 -40.78
C ARG A 89 -2.59 32.80 -42.07
N GLN A 90 -2.07 31.58 -42.10
CA GLN A 90 -1.51 30.97 -43.31
C GLN A 90 -2.56 30.28 -44.19
N LYS A 91 -3.77 30.04 -43.69
CA LYS A 91 -4.83 29.30 -44.38
C LYS A 91 -5.97 30.18 -44.91
N THR A 92 -6.13 31.41 -44.44
CA THR A 92 -7.28 32.26 -44.77
C THR A 92 -6.80 33.63 -45.27
N ASP A 93 -7.13 33.97 -46.52
CA ASP A 93 -6.75 35.25 -47.16
C ASP A 93 -7.78 36.37 -46.95
N ASP A 94 -9.01 36.06 -46.52
CA ASP A 94 -9.96 37.06 -46.01
C ASP A 94 -11.12 36.36 -45.29
N GLU A 95 -11.68 37.02 -44.27
CA GLU A 95 -12.84 36.66 -43.43
C GLU A 95 -12.64 35.91 -42.07
N THR A 96 -13.33 36.50 -41.09
CA THR A 96 -13.58 36.18 -39.67
C THR A 96 -12.68 35.15 -38.95
N LEU A 97 -11.76 35.68 -38.14
CA LEU A 97 -10.99 34.92 -37.14
C LEU A 97 -11.92 34.35 -36.05
N GLU A 98 -12.32 33.09 -36.18
CA GLU A 98 -12.92 32.37 -35.05
C GLU A 98 -11.86 32.13 -33.96
N ASN A 99 -12.20 32.48 -32.71
CA ASN A 99 -11.38 32.17 -31.54
C ASN A 99 -11.26 30.64 -31.38
N VAL A 100 -10.10 30.08 -31.71
CA VAL A 100 -9.80 28.67 -31.46
C VAL A 100 -9.87 28.40 -29.96
N LYS A 101 -10.87 27.63 -29.54
CA LYS A 101 -10.97 27.15 -28.15
C LYS A 101 -9.98 26.02 -27.95
N ILE A 102 -8.80 26.34 -27.43
CA ILE A 102 -7.81 25.35 -27.04
C ILE A 102 -8.17 24.79 -25.64
N PRO A 103 -8.23 23.47 -25.46
CA PRO A 103 -8.45 22.87 -24.15
C PRO A 103 -7.38 23.32 -23.15
N LYS A 104 -7.79 23.74 -21.95
CA LYS A 104 -6.86 24.12 -20.88
C LYS A 104 -6.33 22.89 -20.13
N ALA A 105 -5.54 22.09 -20.84
CA ALA A 105 -4.92 20.87 -20.34
C ALA A 105 -3.97 21.12 -19.16
N THR A 106 -3.74 20.09 -18.35
CA THR A 106 -2.64 20.10 -17.38
C THR A 106 -1.41 19.49 -18.02
N TRP A 107 -0.34 20.28 -18.14
CA TRP A 107 0.86 19.87 -18.86
C TRP A 107 1.90 19.24 -17.97
N MET A 108 2.53 18.19 -18.49
CA MET A 108 3.68 17.52 -17.91
C MET A 108 4.99 18.22 -18.30
N ALA A 109 6.09 17.84 -17.66
CA ALA A 109 7.40 18.47 -17.91
C ALA A 109 7.95 18.15 -19.30
N ASP A 110 7.62 16.97 -19.82
CA ASP A 110 7.98 16.47 -21.16
C ASP A 110 7.12 17.03 -22.29
N GLY A 111 6.13 17.88 -21.96
CA GLY A 111 5.20 18.44 -22.94
C GLY A 111 4.05 17.50 -23.33
N THR A 112 3.80 16.44 -22.58
CA THR A 112 2.59 15.63 -22.75
C THR A 112 1.45 16.16 -21.85
N HIS A 113 0.20 15.81 -22.17
CA HIS A 113 -0.94 16.09 -21.29
C HIS A 113 -0.97 15.09 -20.13
N TRP A 114 -1.32 15.56 -18.95
CA TRP A 114 -1.59 14.68 -17.81
C TRP A 114 -2.80 13.78 -18.12
N PRO A 115 -2.68 12.45 -18.08
CA PRO A 115 -3.79 11.55 -18.42
C PRO A 115 -4.91 11.53 -17.37
N GLY A 116 -4.65 12.01 -16.15
CA GLY A 116 -5.62 12.03 -15.06
C GLY A 116 -6.46 13.31 -15.05
N THR A 117 -6.93 13.68 -13.85
CA THR A 117 -7.71 14.91 -13.65
C THR A 117 -6.89 16.18 -13.91
N TRP A 118 -7.42 17.07 -14.74
CA TRP A 118 -6.83 18.37 -15.01
C TRP A 118 -7.22 19.42 -13.96
N LEU A 119 -6.40 20.48 -13.84
CA LEU A 119 -6.71 21.68 -13.04
C LEU A 119 -8.02 22.33 -13.47
N ASN A 120 -8.22 22.43 -14.79
CA ASN A 120 -9.50 22.79 -15.41
C ASN A 120 -10.09 21.51 -15.98
N SER A 121 -11.15 21.00 -15.35
CA SER A 121 -11.80 19.75 -15.77
C SER A 121 -12.14 19.79 -17.27
N GLY A 122 -11.68 18.80 -18.01
CA GLY A 122 -12.03 18.56 -19.41
C GLY A 122 -12.79 17.24 -19.58
N PRO A 123 -13.31 16.95 -20.78
CA PRO A 123 -13.80 15.62 -21.14
C PRO A 123 -12.71 14.58 -20.86
N GLU A 124 -13.06 13.46 -20.22
CA GLU A 124 -12.11 12.39 -19.83
C GLU A 124 -10.96 12.82 -18.89
N HIS A 125 -11.05 14.02 -18.30
CA HIS A 125 -10.04 14.58 -17.40
C HIS A 125 -10.66 15.26 -16.17
N SER A 126 -11.76 14.72 -15.66
CA SER A 126 -12.45 15.17 -14.45
C SER A 126 -12.14 14.27 -13.24
N LYS A 127 -12.68 14.58 -12.05
CA LYS A 127 -12.49 13.73 -10.85
C LYS A 127 -13.21 12.37 -10.92
N GLY A 128 -14.25 12.27 -11.77
CA GLY A 128 -15.09 11.08 -11.95
C GLY A 128 -14.98 10.45 -13.34
N ASP A 129 -14.16 11.03 -14.21
CA ASP A 129 -13.93 10.56 -15.58
C ASP A 129 -12.46 10.82 -15.92
N HIS A 130 -11.63 9.78 -15.80
CA HIS A 130 -10.22 9.82 -16.14
C HIS A 130 -9.64 8.41 -16.30
N ALA A 131 -8.60 8.29 -17.12
CA ALA A 131 -7.89 7.05 -17.34
C ALA A 131 -7.21 6.51 -16.06
N GLY A 132 -6.96 5.21 -16.05
CA GLY A 132 -6.07 4.56 -15.09
C GLY A 132 -4.60 4.90 -15.37
N ILE A 133 -3.81 5.07 -14.32
CA ILE A 133 -2.40 5.46 -14.38
C ILE A 133 -1.61 4.57 -13.44
N ILE A 134 -0.56 3.93 -13.98
CA ILE A 134 0.48 3.29 -13.18
C ILE A 134 1.81 3.91 -13.57
N GLN A 135 2.56 4.40 -12.58
CA GLN A 135 3.90 4.94 -12.78
C GLN A 135 4.88 4.34 -11.78
N VAL A 136 5.92 3.68 -12.27
CA VAL A 136 7.03 3.18 -11.44
C VAL A 136 7.98 4.36 -11.15
N MET A 137 7.86 4.92 -9.95
CA MET A 137 8.61 6.10 -9.50
C MET A 137 10.04 5.74 -9.06
N LEU A 138 10.21 4.59 -8.44
CA LEU A 138 11.50 4.00 -8.08
C LEU A 138 11.49 2.57 -8.60
N LYS A 139 12.53 2.20 -9.35
CA LYS A 139 12.65 0.87 -9.95
C LYS A 139 12.88 -0.20 -8.86
N PRO A 140 12.56 -1.47 -9.15
CA PRO A 140 12.98 -2.57 -8.29
C PRO A 140 14.49 -2.48 -7.97
N PRO A 141 14.89 -2.65 -6.70
CA PRO A 141 16.30 -2.72 -6.37
C PRO A 141 16.93 -3.97 -6.98
N SER A 142 18.23 -3.92 -7.27
CA SER A 142 19.02 -5.13 -7.58
C SER A 142 18.99 -6.09 -6.39
N ASP A 143 19.29 -7.38 -6.61
CA ASP A 143 19.36 -8.37 -5.53
C ASP A 143 20.61 -8.16 -4.65
N ASP A 144 21.73 -7.80 -5.27
CA ASP A 144 22.97 -7.48 -4.57
C ASP A 144 22.97 -6.06 -4.02
N PRO A 145 23.51 -5.82 -2.81
CA PRO A 145 23.74 -4.48 -2.26
C PRO A 145 24.50 -3.58 -3.23
N LEU A 146 24.00 -2.36 -3.43
CA LEU A 146 24.73 -1.32 -4.15
C LEU A 146 25.29 -0.35 -3.13
N TYR A 147 26.61 -0.23 -3.09
CA TYR A 147 27.30 0.72 -2.24
C TYR A 147 27.45 2.06 -2.96
N GLY A 148 27.34 3.17 -2.23
CA GLY A 148 27.49 4.50 -2.81
C GLY A 148 28.95 4.85 -3.05
N ASN A 149 29.19 5.89 -3.86
CA ASN A 149 30.52 6.46 -4.06
C ASN A 149 30.68 7.73 -3.21
N ASN A 150 31.92 8.18 -3.02
CA ASN A 150 32.24 9.44 -2.35
C ASN A 150 32.50 10.61 -3.33
N GLU A 151 32.25 10.40 -4.63
CA GLU A 151 32.66 11.33 -5.70
C GLU A 151 31.88 12.65 -5.68
N ASP A 152 30.58 12.61 -5.36
CA ASP A 152 29.75 13.82 -5.34
C ASP A 152 29.94 14.67 -4.06
N GLY A 153 30.68 14.17 -3.06
CA GLY A 153 31.01 14.88 -1.82
C GLY A 153 29.80 15.24 -0.93
N ILE A 154 28.60 14.74 -1.23
CA ILE A 154 27.35 15.08 -0.51
C ILE A 154 27.34 14.42 0.88
N ILE A 155 27.47 13.09 0.93
CA ILE A 155 27.59 12.25 2.12
C ILE A 155 28.47 11.06 1.70
N ASP A 156 29.45 10.66 2.53
CA ASP A 156 30.21 9.44 2.26
C ASP A 156 29.31 8.20 2.47
N LEU A 157 29.05 7.46 1.39
CA LEU A 157 28.15 6.31 1.37
C LEU A 157 28.87 5.00 0.98
N THR A 158 30.20 4.99 1.03
CA THR A 158 31.04 3.86 0.58
C THR A 158 30.67 2.52 1.25
N ASP A 159 30.28 2.55 2.52
CA ASP A 159 29.88 1.35 3.28
C ASP A 159 28.37 1.24 3.49
N VAL A 160 27.57 1.95 2.70
CA VAL A 160 26.12 2.05 2.88
C VAL A 160 25.39 1.53 1.65
N ASP A 161 24.51 0.54 1.84
CA ASP A 161 23.58 0.13 0.79
C ASP A 161 22.66 1.31 0.44
N ILE A 162 22.74 1.78 -0.80
CA ILE A 162 21.98 2.92 -1.33
C ILE A 162 20.69 2.53 -2.05
N ARG A 163 20.40 1.23 -2.22
CA ARG A 163 19.23 0.76 -2.96
C ARG A 163 17.93 1.27 -2.35
N LEU A 164 17.00 1.72 -3.19
CA LEU A 164 15.66 2.11 -2.75
C LEU A 164 14.65 1.00 -3.05
N PRO A 165 13.64 0.79 -2.17
CA PRO A 165 12.54 -0.08 -2.51
C PRO A 165 11.75 0.48 -3.69
N MET A 166 11.18 -0.42 -4.49
CA MET A 166 10.29 -0.04 -5.58
C MET A 166 9.13 0.82 -5.05
N LEU A 167 8.83 1.90 -5.76
CA LEU A 167 7.70 2.78 -5.46
C LEU A 167 6.84 2.90 -6.71
N VAL A 168 5.59 2.48 -6.60
CA VAL A 168 4.62 2.54 -7.69
C VAL A 168 3.51 3.51 -7.31
N TYR A 169 3.26 4.49 -8.17
CA TYR A 169 2.08 5.35 -8.10
C TYR A 169 0.95 4.71 -8.91
N VAL A 170 -0.22 4.57 -8.29
CA VAL A 170 -1.41 4.00 -8.92
C VAL A 170 -2.57 4.98 -8.77
N SER A 171 -3.19 5.34 -9.89
CA SER A 171 -4.50 5.99 -9.93
C SER A 171 -5.41 5.08 -10.75
N ARG A 172 -6.43 4.51 -10.13
CA ARG A 172 -7.42 3.68 -10.83
C ARG A 172 -8.23 4.48 -11.84
N GLU A 173 -8.74 3.81 -12.85
CA GLU A 173 -9.65 4.41 -13.81
C GLU A 173 -10.99 4.77 -13.14
N LYS A 174 -11.61 5.85 -13.61
CA LYS A 174 -12.99 6.20 -13.25
C LYS A 174 -13.72 6.65 -14.49
N ARG A 175 -14.98 6.21 -14.60
CA ARG A 175 -15.89 6.60 -15.67
C ARG A 175 -17.27 6.92 -15.09
N PRO A 176 -18.03 7.85 -15.69
CA PRO A 176 -19.41 8.11 -15.29
C PRO A 176 -20.25 6.83 -15.33
N GLY A 177 -21.13 6.63 -14.34
CA GLY A 177 -21.97 5.44 -14.24
C GLY A 177 -21.36 4.26 -13.47
N TYR A 178 -20.07 4.31 -13.10
CA TYR A 178 -19.42 3.29 -12.29
C TYR A 178 -19.24 3.75 -10.85
N ASP A 179 -19.74 2.99 -9.87
CA ASP A 179 -19.43 3.23 -8.47
C ASP A 179 -17.98 2.81 -8.17
N HIS A 180 -17.25 3.72 -7.54
CA HIS A 180 -15.85 3.53 -7.21
C HIS A 180 -15.64 3.09 -5.75
N ASN A 181 -16.67 2.88 -4.92
CA ASN A 181 -16.53 2.26 -3.59
C ASN A 181 -15.50 2.93 -2.66
N LYS A 182 -15.33 4.26 -2.78
CA LYS A 182 -14.44 5.11 -1.94
C LYS A 182 -13.07 4.46 -1.64
N LYS A 183 -12.70 4.27 -0.37
CA LYS A 183 -11.42 3.69 0.10
C LYS A 183 -11.31 2.20 -0.21
N ALA A 184 -12.38 1.44 0.02
CA ALA A 184 -12.40 -0.01 -0.23
C ALA A 184 -12.04 -0.35 -1.68
N GLY A 185 -12.64 0.34 -2.66
CA GLY A 185 -12.31 0.12 -4.07
C GLY A 185 -10.89 0.53 -4.44
N ALA A 186 -10.32 1.54 -3.78
CA ALA A 186 -8.92 1.92 -3.99
C ALA A 186 -7.96 0.84 -3.44
N MET A 187 -8.26 0.31 -2.26
CA MET A 187 -7.50 -0.80 -1.66
C MET A 187 -7.58 -2.06 -2.52
N ASN A 188 -8.75 -2.41 -3.04
CA ASN A 188 -8.90 -3.58 -3.91
C ASN A 188 -8.15 -3.43 -5.24
N ALA A 189 -8.18 -2.25 -5.86
CA ALA A 189 -7.36 -1.97 -7.04
C ALA A 189 -5.86 -2.12 -6.76
N LEU A 190 -5.37 -1.64 -5.61
CA LEU A 190 -3.98 -1.81 -5.19
C LEU A 190 -3.62 -3.29 -4.96
N VAL A 191 -4.52 -4.09 -4.38
CA VAL A 191 -4.29 -5.54 -4.21
C VAL A 191 -4.08 -6.22 -5.54
N ARG A 192 -4.91 -5.91 -6.54
CA ARG A 192 -4.84 -6.48 -7.90
C ARG A 192 -3.57 -6.05 -8.62
N ALA A 193 -3.29 -4.75 -8.69
CA ALA A 193 -2.06 -4.24 -9.29
C ALA A 193 -0.81 -4.84 -8.62
N SER A 194 -0.79 -4.91 -7.28
CA SER A 194 0.33 -5.49 -6.54
C SER A 194 0.53 -6.98 -6.82
N ALA A 195 -0.56 -7.73 -7.05
CA ALA A 195 -0.52 -9.15 -7.40
C ALA A 195 0.24 -9.38 -8.71
N VAL A 196 -0.06 -8.57 -9.72
CA VAL A 196 0.59 -8.60 -11.03
C VAL A 196 2.04 -8.10 -10.97
N MET A 197 2.30 -7.00 -10.26
CA MET A 197 3.61 -6.33 -10.31
C MET A 197 4.68 -6.92 -9.37
N SER A 198 4.28 -7.42 -8.20
CA SER A 198 5.26 -7.77 -7.14
C SER A 198 4.90 -9.01 -6.34
N ASN A 199 3.63 -9.42 -6.42
CA ASN A 199 3.00 -10.55 -5.77
C ASN A 199 3.37 -10.78 -4.28
N GLY A 200 3.62 -9.71 -3.51
CA GLY A 200 4.05 -9.85 -2.12
C GLY A 200 3.00 -10.56 -1.25
N ALA A 201 3.36 -11.66 -0.58
CA ALA A 201 2.44 -12.49 0.21
C ALA A 201 1.79 -11.78 1.41
N PHE A 202 2.38 -10.68 1.87
CA PHE A 202 1.87 -9.86 2.97
C PHE A 202 1.67 -8.42 2.51
N ILE A 203 0.63 -7.76 3.03
CA ILE A 203 0.23 -6.41 2.66
C ILE A 203 0.10 -5.59 3.95
N LEU A 204 0.93 -4.56 4.10
CA LEU A 204 0.78 -3.57 5.17
C LEU A 204 -0.06 -2.40 4.65
N ASN A 205 -1.16 -2.07 5.34
CA ASN A 205 -1.96 -0.90 5.00
C ASN A 205 -1.68 0.27 5.95
N LEU A 206 -1.65 1.49 5.42
CA LEU A 206 -1.44 2.72 6.18
C LEU A 206 -2.28 3.86 5.60
N ASP A 207 -2.85 4.66 6.49
CA ASP A 207 -3.46 5.95 6.15
C ASP A 207 -2.41 7.06 6.02
N CYS A 208 -2.75 8.13 5.30
CA CYS A 208 -1.80 9.20 4.95
C CYS A 208 -1.34 10.05 6.13
N ASP A 209 -2.10 10.04 7.23
CA ASP A 209 -1.78 10.71 8.48
C ASP A 209 -0.92 9.83 9.41
N HIS A 210 -0.71 8.55 9.07
CA HIS A 210 0.07 7.59 9.83
C HIS A 210 1.41 7.26 9.15
N TYR A 211 2.47 7.18 9.95
CA TYR A 211 3.80 6.80 9.47
C TYR A 211 4.46 5.75 10.37
N ILE A 212 5.42 5.01 9.81
CA ILE A 212 6.25 4.06 10.56
C ILE A 212 7.14 4.85 11.52
N TYR A 213 6.87 4.70 12.82
CA TYR A 213 7.64 5.37 13.88
C TYR A 213 8.83 4.51 14.34
N ASN A 214 8.67 3.19 14.35
CA ASN A 214 9.72 2.23 14.65
C ASN A 214 10.06 1.40 13.41
N SER A 215 11.28 1.52 12.89
CA SER A 215 11.72 0.74 11.71
C SER A 215 11.72 -0.80 11.91
N GLN A 216 11.56 -1.29 13.14
CA GLN A 216 11.41 -2.72 13.42
C GLN A 216 9.95 -3.22 13.36
N ALA A 217 8.96 -2.34 13.20
CA ALA A 217 7.54 -2.70 13.23
C ALA A 217 7.19 -3.84 12.25
N ILE A 218 7.69 -3.76 11.01
CA ILE A 218 7.46 -4.79 9.99
C ILE A 218 8.09 -6.12 10.44
N ARG A 219 9.33 -6.10 10.96
CA ARG A 219 10.01 -7.31 11.45
C ARG A 219 9.24 -7.95 12.61
N GLU A 220 8.76 -7.14 13.55
CA GLU A 220 7.96 -7.60 14.70
C GLU A 220 6.65 -8.26 14.24
N GLY A 221 5.94 -7.68 13.26
CA GLY A 221 4.75 -8.31 12.68
C GLY A 221 5.06 -9.61 11.93
N MET A 222 6.17 -9.64 11.19
CA MET A 222 6.61 -10.84 10.47
C MET A 222 6.96 -12.00 11.42
N CYS A 223 7.46 -11.72 12.62
CA CYS A 223 7.69 -12.78 13.62
C CYS A 223 6.42 -13.59 13.88
N PHE A 224 5.27 -12.95 14.07
CA PHE A 224 3.99 -13.66 14.27
C PHE A 224 3.55 -14.42 13.02
N MET A 225 3.69 -13.80 11.84
CA MET A 225 3.28 -14.41 10.58
C MET A 225 4.11 -15.66 10.21
N MET A 226 5.37 -15.71 10.66
CA MET A 226 6.33 -16.75 10.33
C MET A 226 6.58 -17.76 11.47
N ASP A 227 6.01 -17.55 12.66
CA ASP A 227 6.12 -18.49 13.78
C ASP A 227 5.17 -19.70 13.62
N ARG A 228 5.29 -20.65 14.53
CA ARG A 228 4.47 -21.85 14.68
C ARG A 228 3.00 -21.46 14.83
N GLY A 229 2.20 -21.79 13.80
CA GLY A 229 0.78 -21.45 13.75
C GLY A 229 0.48 -20.10 13.09
N GLY A 230 1.50 -19.36 12.66
CA GLY A 230 1.39 -18.11 11.90
C GLY A 230 0.68 -18.29 10.55
N ASP A 231 0.69 -19.50 10.01
CA ASP A 231 -0.06 -19.91 8.82
C ASP A 231 -1.58 -19.75 8.98
N ARG A 232 -2.10 -19.69 10.22
CA ARG A 232 -3.52 -19.45 10.55
C ARG A 232 -3.86 -17.99 10.85
N LEU A 233 -2.89 -17.08 10.75
CA LEU A 233 -3.09 -15.65 10.98
C LEU A 233 -3.49 -14.95 9.68
N CYS A 234 -4.62 -14.23 9.68
CA CYS A 234 -5.03 -13.39 8.56
C CYS A 234 -4.39 -12.00 8.62
N TYR A 235 -4.18 -11.44 9.81
CA TYR A 235 -3.49 -10.18 9.98
C TYR A 235 -2.87 -9.99 11.37
N VAL A 236 -1.90 -9.08 11.45
CA VAL A 236 -1.35 -8.54 12.69
C VAL A 236 -1.72 -7.06 12.78
N GLN A 237 -2.52 -6.70 13.77
CA GLN A 237 -2.94 -5.32 14.03
C GLN A 237 -1.99 -4.66 15.03
N PHE A 238 -1.52 -3.46 14.70
CA PHE A 238 -0.74 -2.64 15.62
C PHE A 238 -1.63 -1.56 16.28
N PRO A 239 -1.33 -1.14 17.52
CA PRO A 239 -2.03 -0.03 18.16
C PRO A 239 -1.91 1.27 17.36
N GLN A 240 -3.01 1.99 17.18
CA GLN A 240 -2.94 3.37 16.69
C GLN A 240 -2.51 4.29 17.83
N ARG A 241 -1.50 5.11 17.56
CA ARG A 241 -0.94 6.07 18.51
C ARG A 241 -0.85 7.41 17.81
N PHE A 242 -1.16 8.49 18.51
CA PHE A 242 -1.16 9.81 17.89
C PHE A 242 -0.18 10.77 18.55
N GLU A 243 0.36 11.68 17.75
CA GLU A 243 1.17 12.82 18.18
C GLU A 243 0.31 14.09 18.28
N GLY A 244 0.84 15.10 18.97
CA GLY A 244 0.18 16.41 19.08
C GLY A 244 -1.04 16.44 20.01
N ILE A 245 -1.25 15.41 20.83
CA ILE A 245 -2.34 15.40 21.81
C ILE A 245 -2.01 16.35 22.97
N ASP A 246 -2.98 17.20 23.31
CA ASP A 246 -2.93 18.08 24.47
C ASP A 246 -2.62 17.28 25.77
N PRO A 247 -1.78 17.79 26.69
CA PRO A 247 -1.43 17.06 27.91
C PRO A 247 -2.63 16.65 28.78
N SER A 248 -3.72 17.41 28.75
CA SER A 248 -4.97 17.10 29.47
C SER A 248 -5.88 16.12 28.73
N ASP A 249 -5.60 15.83 27.45
CA ASP A 249 -6.36 14.93 26.57
C ASP A 249 -7.88 15.07 26.71
N ARG A 250 -8.37 16.32 26.71
CA ARG A 250 -9.78 16.67 26.94
C ARG A 250 -10.76 16.00 25.98
N TYR A 251 -10.31 15.64 24.78
CA TYR A 251 -11.12 14.97 23.76
C TYR A 251 -10.97 13.44 23.77
N ALA A 252 -10.20 12.89 24.72
CA ALA A 252 -9.90 11.46 24.84
C ALA A 252 -9.38 10.85 23.52
N ASN A 253 -8.55 11.61 22.80
CA ASN A 253 -8.05 11.24 21.47
C ASN A 253 -7.10 10.05 21.52
N ARG A 254 -6.49 9.76 22.68
CA ARG A 254 -5.65 8.56 22.84
C ARG A 254 -6.45 7.26 22.75
N ASN A 255 -7.74 7.31 23.08
CA ASN A 255 -8.65 6.16 23.13
C ASN A 255 -8.02 4.91 23.80
N THR A 256 -7.39 5.12 24.96
CA THR A 256 -6.57 4.10 25.64
C THR A 256 -7.40 2.90 26.08
N VAL A 257 -8.66 3.08 26.50
CA VAL A 257 -9.54 1.95 26.88
C VAL A 257 -9.72 0.98 25.72
N PHE A 258 -9.97 1.51 24.51
CA PHE A 258 -10.12 0.67 23.33
C PHE A 258 -8.80 -0.01 22.95
N PHE A 259 -7.73 0.77 22.77
CA PHE A 259 -6.46 0.24 22.25
C PHE A 259 -5.62 -0.54 23.27
N ASP A 260 -5.74 -0.28 24.57
CA ASP A 260 -4.93 -0.92 25.61
C ASP A 260 -5.72 -1.88 26.51
N GLY A 261 -7.05 -1.75 26.57
CA GLY A 261 -7.94 -2.70 27.23
C GLY A 261 -8.55 -3.68 26.23
N ASN A 262 -9.55 -3.22 25.48
CA ASN A 262 -10.43 -4.07 24.67
C ASN A 262 -9.67 -4.89 23.62
N MET A 263 -8.79 -4.24 22.85
CA MET A 263 -8.05 -4.91 21.77
C MET A 263 -7.11 -5.99 22.29
N ARG A 264 -6.53 -5.81 23.47
CA ARG A 264 -5.71 -6.84 24.12
C ARG A 264 -6.53 -7.99 24.67
N ALA A 265 -7.73 -7.70 25.20
CA ALA A 265 -8.65 -8.73 25.67
C ALA A 265 -9.13 -9.63 24.52
N LEU A 266 -9.49 -9.03 23.38
CA LEU A 266 -9.89 -9.76 22.18
C LEU A 266 -8.76 -10.64 21.61
N ASP A 267 -7.51 -10.21 21.78
CA ASP A 267 -6.33 -10.99 21.39
C ASP A 267 -6.23 -12.35 22.11
N GLY A 268 -6.72 -12.43 23.34
CA GLY A 268 -6.81 -13.68 24.10
C GLY A 268 -7.88 -14.67 23.61
N LEU A 269 -8.78 -14.24 22.70
CA LEU A 269 -9.85 -15.07 22.15
C LEU A 269 -9.53 -15.51 20.72
N GLN A 270 -9.85 -14.67 19.73
CA GLN A 270 -9.63 -14.93 18.31
C GLN A 270 -8.66 -13.91 17.67
N GLY A 271 -8.39 -12.80 18.34
CA GLY A 271 -7.59 -11.70 17.84
C GLY A 271 -8.36 -10.36 17.82
N PRO A 272 -7.64 -9.25 17.63
CA PRO A 272 -8.22 -7.91 17.52
C PRO A 272 -9.04 -7.71 16.25
N MET A 273 -9.93 -6.72 16.25
CA MET A 273 -10.61 -6.28 15.02
C MET A 273 -9.65 -5.48 14.13
N TYR A 274 -9.90 -5.45 12.81
CA TYR A 274 -9.20 -4.53 11.91
C TYR A 274 -9.79 -3.12 12.03
N VAL A 275 -8.93 -2.12 12.19
CA VAL A 275 -9.32 -0.72 12.50
C VAL A 275 -8.80 0.31 11.49
N GLY A 276 -8.58 -0.10 10.24
CA GLY A 276 -8.40 0.83 9.12
C GLY A 276 -6.95 1.22 8.75
N THR A 277 -5.98 1.07 9.66
CA THR A 277 -4.55 1.42 9.44
C THR A 277 -3.62 0.60 10.32
N GLY A 278 -2.35 0.51 9.94
CA GLY A 278 -1.30 -0.15 10.72
C GLY A 278 -1.56 -1.65 10.88
N CYS A 279 -2.04 -2.31 9.83
CA CYS A 279 -2.39 -3.73 9.85
C CYS A 279 -1.63 -4.48 8.75
N LEU A 280 -0.92 -5.54 9.16
CA LEU A 280 -0.16 -6.41 8.27
C LEU A 280 -1.01 -7.63 7.92
N PHE A 281 -1.58 -7.65 6.72
CA PHE A 281 -2.43 -8.71 6.21
C PHE A 281 -1.65 -9.82 5.51
N ARG A 282 -2.19 -11.03 5.59
CA ARG A 282 -1.88 -12.15 4.69
C ARG A 282 -2.74 -12.03 3.43
N ARG A 283 -2.11 -12.00 2.25
CA ARG A 283 -2.78 -11.78 0.96
C ARG A 283 -3.90 -12.79 0.67
N VAL A 284 -3.65 -14.08 0.86
CA VAL A 284 -4.66 -15.12 0.57
C VAL A 284 -5.90 -15.02 1.46
N ALA A 285 -5.74 -14.50 2.69
CA ALA A 285 -6.87 -14.26 3.56
C ALA A 285 -7.73 -13.10 3.03
N LEU A 286 -7.12 -12.06 2.44
CA LEU A 286 -7.84 -10.99 1.73
C LEU A 286 -8.54 -11.50 0.47
N TYR A 287 -7.98 -12.50 -0.21
CA TYR A 287 -8.66 -13.16 -1.32
C TYR A 287 -9.89 -13.99 -0.89
N GLY A 288 -10.10 -14.14 0.42
CA GLY A 288 -11.27 -14.82 0.97
C GLY A 288 -11.15 -16.34 0.96
N PHE A 289 -9.93 -16.87 0.88
CA PHE A 289 -9.64 -18.27 1.14
C PHE A 289 -9.69 -18.59 2.63
N ASP A 290 -9.88 -19.86 2.96
CA ASP A 290 -9.95 -20.34 4.34
C ASP A 290 -8.54 -20.58 4.91
N PRO A 291 -8.34 -20.48 6.24
CA PRO A 291 -7.04 -20.77 6.82
C PRO A 291 -6.67 -22.24 6.60
N PRO A 292 -5.36 -22.54 6.48
CA PRO A 292 -4.92 -23.91 6.48
C PRO A 292 -5.42 -24.59 7.76
N ARG A 293 -6.05 -25.76 7.61
CA ARG A 293 -6.58 -26.57 8.72
C ARG A 293 -7.79 -25.96 9.45
N SER A 294 -8.62 -25.17 8.77
CA SER A 294 -9.89 -24.65 9.31
C SER A 294 -10.79 -25.72 9.96
N LYS A 295 -10.82 -26.94 9.39
CA LYS A 295 -11.67 -28.06 9.84
C LYS A 295 -11.06 -28.94 10.95
N ASP A 296 -9.81 -28.72 11.37
CA ASP A 296 -9.17 -29.55 12.41
C ASP A 296 -9.79 -29.35 13.81
N HIS A 297 -10.63 -28.33 14.01
CA HIS A 297 -11.34 -28.07 15.28
C HIS A 297 -12.81 -28.51 15.28
N GLN A 298 -13.37 -28.93 14.13
CA GLN A 298 -14.78 -29.35 14.04
C GLN A 298 -15.03 -30.81 14.45
N SER A 299 -13.97 -31.59 14.73
CA SER A 299 -14.11 -33.03 15.01
C SER A 299 -14.39 -33.38 16.49
N GLY A 300 -14.96 -32.44 17.25
CA GLY A 300 -15.16 -32.56 18.71
C GLY A 300 -16.60 -32.61 19.21
N CYS A 301 -17.61 -32.61 18.34
CA CYS A 301 -19.00 -32.73 18.78
C CYS A 301 -19.83 -33.54 17.77
N CYS A 302 -20.17 -34.76 18.19
CA CYS A 302 -21.26 -35.62 17.71
C CYS A 302 -21.47 -35.77 16.19
N TYR A 303 -21.20 -36.99 15.69
CA TYR A 303 -21.61 -37.65 14.44
C TYR A 303 -20.42 -38.12 13.58
N GLY A 304 -20.14 -39.42 13.68
CA GLY A 304 -19.14 -40.12 12.88
C GLY A 304 -19.55 -40.16 11.40
N ARG A 305 -18.92 -39.31 10.59
CA ARG A 305 -18.91 -39.47 9.13
C ARG A 305 -17.56 -40.06 8.73
N LYS A 306 -17.56 -41.32 8.29
CA LYS A 306 -16.38 -41.95 7.66
C LYS A 306 -15.95 -41.11 6.46
N LYS A 307 -14.78 -40.48 6.53
CA LYS A 307 -14.20 -39.76 5.38
C LYS A 307 -13.64 -40.77 4.38
N LYS A 308 -14.03 -40.65 3.10
CA LYS A 308 -13.28 -41.22 1.98
C LYS A 308 -11.90 -40.55 1.96
N HIS A 309 -10.84 -41.35 1.93
CA HIS A 309 -9.48 -40.88 1.71
C HIS A 309 -9.37 -40.42 0.26
N VAL A 310 -9.57 -39.12 0.01
CA VAL A 310 -9.22 -38.51 -1.28
C VAL A 310 -7.78 -38.03 -1.14
N ASN A 311 -6.86 -38.68 -1.85
CA ASN A 311 -5.49 -38.20 -2.05
C ASN A 311 -5.56 -36.88 -2.84
N THR A 312 -5.75 -35.77 -2.15
CA THR A 312 -5.49 -34.43 -2.67
C THR A 312 -4.05 -34.09 -2.30
N SER A 313 -3.27 -33.58 -3.26
CA SER A 313 -1.89 -33.11 -3.00
C SER A 313 -1.91 -32.13 -1.84
N GLU A 314 -1.06 -32.34 -0.82
CA GLU A 314 -1.01 -31.51 0.38
C GLU A 314 -0.77 -30.02 0.09
N GLU A 315 -0.25 -29.72 -1.10
CA GLU A 315 0.17 -28.39 -1.56
C GLU A 315 -0.95 -27.36 -1.77
N HIS A 316 -2.24 -27.73 -1.85
CA HIS A 316 -3.33 -26.76 -2.13
C HIS A 316 -4.39 -26.61 -1.03
N ARG A 317 -4.18 -27.15 0.18
CA ARG A 317 -5.19 -27.15 1.26
C ARG A 317 -5.67 -25.75 1.67
N ALA A 318 -4.87 -24.70 1.47
CA ALA A 318 -5.21 -23.32 1.82
C ALA A 318 -5.93 -22.54 0.71
N LEU A 319 -6.11 -23.10 -0.49
CA LEU A 319 -6.82 -22.45 -1.61
C LEU A 319 -8.29 -22.86 -1.69
N ARG A 320 -8.89 -23.23 -0.55
CA ARG A 320 -10.32 -23.60 -0.45
C ARG A 320 -11.17 -22.40 -0.09
N ARG A 321 -12.42 -22.42 -0.55
CA ARG A 321 -13.35 -21.31 -0.36
C ARG A 321 -14.76 -21.82 -0.09
N GLY A 322 -15.28 -21.62 1.12
CA GLY A 322 -16.68 -21.87 1.46
C GLY A 322 -16.95 -23.16 2.24
N ASP A 323 -18.22 -23.35 2.64
CA ASP A 323 -18.65 -24.41 3.57
C ASP A 323 -18.90 -25.79 2.92
N SER A 324 -18.99 -25.88 1.58
CA SER A 324 -19.26 -27.13 0.87
C SER A 324 -17.99 -27.94 0.61
N ASP A 325 -18.02 -29.25 0.87
CA ASP A 325 -16.90 -30.18 0.69
C ASP A 325 -16.44 -30.35 -0.79
N ASP A 326 -17.17 -29.77 -1.74
CA ASP A 326 -16.93 -29.89 -3.20
C ASP A 326 -16.29 -28.65 -3.85
N GLU A 327 -16.04 -27.55 -3.12
CA GLU A 327 -15.42 -26.32 -3.65
C GLU A 327 -13.92 -26.23 -3.33
N GLU A 328 -13.15 -27.23 -3.77
CA GLU A 328 -11.76 -26.97 -4.17
C GLU A 328 -11.81 -25.93 -5.31
N MET A 329 -10.85 -25.01 -5.39
CA MET A 329 -10.86 -24.00 -6.46
C MET A 329 -10.81 -24.73 -7.80
N ASN A 330 -11.96 -25.02 -8.39
CA ASN A 330 -12.04 -25.44 -9.76
C ASN A 330 -11.53 -24.22 -10.52
N LEU A 331 -10.37 -24.33 -11.18
CA LEU A 331 -9.76 -23.23 -11.94
C LEU A 331 -10.77 -22.58 -12.90
N SER A 332 -11.79 -23.33 -13.33
CA SER A 332 -12.93 -22.84 -14.11
C SER A 332 -13.82 -21.78 -13.40
N LEU A 333 -13.84 -21.72 -12.07
CA LEU A 333 -14.58 -20.74 -11.26
C LEU A 333 -13.71 -19.54 -10.85
N ALA A 334 -12.39 -19.59 -11.02
CA ALA A 334 -11.49 -18.48 -10.67
C ALA A 334 -11.84 -17.17 -11.41
N PRO A 335 -12.23 -17.16 -12.70
CA PRO A 335 -12.64 -15.95 -13.39
C PRO A 335 -13.85 -15.26 -12.77
N LYS A 336 -14.82 -16.04 -12.25
CA LYS A 336 -16.00 -15.51 -11.54
C LYS A 336 -15.60 -14.81 -10.25
N ALA A 337 -14.58 -15.27 -9.55
CA ALA A 337 -14.14 -14.67 -8.30
C ALA A 337 -13.22 -13.46 -8.54
N PHE A 338 -12.21 -13.62 -9.39
CA PHE A 338 -11.06 -12.71 -9.48
C PHE A 338 -11.00 -11.88 -10.77
N GLY A 339 -11.87 -12.13 -11.74
CA GLY A 339 -11.81 -11.55 -13.08
C GLY A 339 -10.95 -12.38 -14.05
N ASN A 340 -10.82 -11.92 -15.29
CA ASN A 340 -10.26 -12.71 -16.40
C ASN A 340 -8.73 -12.63 -16.55
N SER A 341 -8.02 -11.96 -15.64
CA SER A 341 -6.56 -11.86 -15.70
C SER A 341 -5.90 -13.19 -15.32
N ALA A 342 -5.32 -13.88 -16.30
CA ALA A 342 -4.55 -15.10 -16.06
C ALA A 342 -3.34 -14.81 -15.15
N VAL A 343 -2.63 -13.70 -15.39
CA VAL A 343 -1.47 -13.28 -14.57
C VAL A 343 -1.86 -13.12 -13.10
N LEU A 344 -3.01 -12.51 -12.81
CA LEU A 344 -3.50 -12.37 -11.45
C LEU A 344 -3.89 -13.72 -10.84
N ILE A 345 -4.59 -14.58 -11.58
CA ILE A 345 -5.03 -15.90 -11.10
C ILE A 345 -3.81 -16.79 -10.79
N ASP A 346 -2.83 -16.83 -11.69
CA ASP A 346 -1.60 -17.62 -11.54
C ASP A 346 -0.71 -17.11 -10.40
N SER A 347 -0.85 -15.82 -10.05
CA SER A 347 -0.17 -15.20 -8.90
C SER A 347 -0.66 -15.75 -7.55
N ILE A 348 -1.90 -16.23 -7.45
CA ILE A 348 -2.52 -16.65 -6.19
C ILE A 348 -1.78 -17.81 -5.51
N PRO A 349 -1.56 -18.98 -6.14
CA PRO A 349 -0.84 -20.09 -5.51
C PRO A 349 0.60 -19.70 -5.15
N VAL A 350 1.25 -18.86 -5.95
CA VAL A 350 2.60 -18.35 -5.67
C VAL A 350 2.61 -17.53 -4.39
N ALA A 351 1.65 -16.61 -4.21
CA ALA A 351 1.56 -15.80 -3.00
C ALA A 351 1.19 -16.63 -1.76
N GLU A 352 0.37 -17.67 -1.91
CA GLU A 352 0.05 -18.61 -0.84
C GLU A 352 1.32 -19.30 -0.33
N PHE A 353 2.10 -19.89 -1.24
CA PHE A 353 3.35 -20.57 -0.94
C PHE A 353 4.38 -19.60 -0.32
N GLN A 354 4.50 -18.40 -0.90
CA GLN A 354 5.34 -17.32 -0.38
C GLN A 354 4.87 -16.76 0.99
N GLY A 355 3.65 -17.08 1.41
CA GLY A 355 3.13 -16.71 2.72
C GLY A 355 3.42 -17.75 3.80
N ARG A 356 3.81 -18.98 3.46
CA ARG A 356 3.98 -20.06 4.44
C ARG A 356 5.18 -19.80 5.36
N PRO A 357 5.08 -20.13 6.68
CA PRO A 357 6.22 -20.21 7.58
C PRO A 357 7.32 -21.15 7.08
N LEU A 358 8.52 -21.08 7.68
CA LEU A 358 9.59 -22.03 7.36
C LEU A 358 9.29 -23.41 7.95
N ALA A 359 9.53 -24.46 7.18
CA ALA A 359 9.40 -25.86 7.60
C ALA A 359 10.67 -26.36 8.33
N ASP A 360 11.30 -25.50 9.15
CA ASP A 360 12.52 -25.79 9.90
C ASP A 360 12.24 -26.29 11.33
N HIS A 361 10.98 -26.32 11.75
CA HIS A 361 10.55 -26.79 13.07
C HIS A 361 9.39 -27.80 12.96
N PRO A 362 9.41 -28.95 13.66
CA PRO A 362 8.39 -30.02 13.54
C PRO A 362 6.94 -29.58 13.81
N ALA A 363 6.74 -28.57 14.66
CA ALA A 363 5.43 -27.99 14.92
C ALA A 363 4.82 -27.19 13.74
N VAL A 364 5.62 -26.83 12.73
CA VAL A 364 5.13 -26.16 11.52
C VAL A 364 4.59 -27.21 10.55
N LYS A 365 3.27 -27.35 10.53
CA LYS A 365 2.58 -28.35 9.69
C LYS A 365 2.34 -27.91 8.25
N ASN A 366 2.26 -26.60 8.00
CA ASN A 366 2.08 -26.02 6.66
C ASN A 366 3.19 -25.00 6.41
N GLY A 367 4.41 -25.51 6.26
CA GLY A 367 5.60 -24.71 6.02
C GLY A 367 6.09 -24.83 4.59
N ARG A 368 7.05 -23.97 4.23
CA ARG A 368 7.85 -24.09 3.01
C ARG A 368 9.30 -24.42 3.35
N PRO A 369 10.06 -25.07 2.45
CA PRO A 369 11.48 -25.29 2.65
C PRO A 369 12.27 -23.98 2.86
N PRO A 370 13.26 -23.95 3.76
CA PRO A 370 14.24 -22.88 3.81
C PRO A 370 14.91 -22.67 2.45
N GLY A 371 15.23 -21.42 2.11
CA GLY A 371 15.87 -21.09 0.82
C GLY A 371 14.91 -21.02 -0.39
N ALA A 372 13.67 -21.50 -0.28
CA ALA A 372 12.73 -21.54 -1.41
C ALA A 372 12.42 -20.18 -2.06
N LEU A 373 12.62 -19.06 -1.33
CA LEU A 373 12.39 -17.70 -1.82
C LEU A 373 13.68 -16.90 -2.03
N THR A 374 14.81 -17.57 -2.23
CA THR A 374 16.10 -16.90 -2.50
C THR A 374 16.31 -16.59 -3.97
N ILE A 375 15.41 -17.07 -4.84
CA ILE A 375 15.47 -16.83 -6.27
C ILE A 375 15.23 -15.33 -6.55
N PRO A 376 16.07 -14.69 -7.38
CA PRO A 376 15.86 -13.34 -7.88
C PRO A 376 14.44 -13.13 -8.40
N ARG A 377 13.90 -11.93 -8.15
CA ARG A 377 12.63 -11.55 -8.76
C ARG A 377 12.87 -11.15 -10.20
N GLU A 378 11.97 -11.57 -11.08
CA GLU A 378 11.95 -11.07 -12.45
C GLU A 378 11.74 -9.56 -12.46
N HIS A 379 12.41 -8.90 -13.41
CA HIS A 379 12.26 -7.47 -13.59
C HIS A 379 10.87 -7.15 -14.17
N LEU A 380 10.32 -6.01 -13.75
CA LEU A 380 9.09 -5.47 -14.34
C LEU A 380 9.32 -5.13 -15.81
N ASP A 381 8.52 -5.73 -16.68
CA ASP A 381 8.47 -5.44 -18.10
C ASP A 381 7.22 -4.61 -18.47
N ALA A 382 7.18 -4.12 -19.71
CA ALA A 382 6.06 -3.32 -20.20
C ALA A 382 4.73 -4.10 -20.22
N SER A 383 4.78 -5.41 -20.51
CA SER A 383 3.64 -6.32 -20.50
C SER A 383 2.98 -6.38 -19.13
N THR A 384 3.78 -6.59 -18.08
CA THR A 384 3.30 -6.66 -16.69
C THR A 384 2.67 -5.35 -16.25
N VAL A 385 3.25 -4.21 -16.66
CA VAL A 385 2.66 -2.89 -16.36
C VAL A 385 1.35 -2.68 -17.12
N ALA A 386 1.27 -3.09 -18.39
CA ALA A 386 0.03 -3.02 -19.17
C ALA A 386 -1.08 -3.88 -18.57
N GLU A 387 -0.76 -5.10 -18.14
CA GLU A 387 -1.69 -5.98 -17.43
C GLU A 387 -2.10 -5.38 -16.08
N ALA A 388 -1.17 -4.78 -15.35
CA ALA A 388 -1.47 -4.08 -14.10
C ALA A 388 -2.45 -2.90 -14.32
N ILE A 389 -2.36 -2.19 -15.45
CA ILE A 389 -3.30 -1.13 -15.84
C ILE A 389 -4.69 -1.74 -16.16
N SER A 390 -4.72 -2.86 -16.87
CA SER A 390 -5.97 -3.59 -17.20
C SER A 390 -6.73 -4.00 -15.94
N VAL A 391 -6.06 -4.57 -14.94
CA VAL A 391 -6.71 -5.03 -13.70
C VAL A 391 -7.17 -3.92 -12.76
N ILE A 392 -6.82 -2.65 -13.00
CA ILE A 392 -7.31 -1.50 -12.22
C ILE A 392 -8.39 -0.68 -12.94
N SER A 393 -8.89 -1.16 -14.08
CA SER A 393 -9.98 -0.51 -14.81
C SER A 393 -11.27 -0.50 -13.98
N CYS A 394 -12.17 0.43 -14.31
CA CYS A 394 -13.42 0.57 -13.56
C CYS A 394 -14.40 -0.59 -13.80
N TRP A 395 -14.31 -1.27 -14.94
CA TRP A 395 -15.16 -2.42 -15.29
C TRP A 395 -14.59 -3.77 -14.86
N TYR A 396 -13.31 -3.84 -14.42
CA TYR A 396 -12.67 -5.11 -14.09
C TYR A 396 -13.45 -5.92 -13.02
N GLU A 397 -14.12 -5.22 -12.11
CA GLU A 397 -14.88 -5.83 -11.02
C GLU A 397 -16.29 -6.27 -11.43
N GLU A 398 -16.75 -5.93 -12.63
CA GLU A 398 -18.09 -6.32 -13.10
C GLU A 398 -18.26 -7.83 -13.17
N LYS A 399 -19.36 -8.33 -12.58
CA LYS A 399 -19.69 -9.76 -12.50
C LYS A 399 -18.61 -10.62 -11.82
N THR A 400 -17.69 -9.99 -11.11
CA THR A 400 -16.73 -10.66 -10.23
C THR A 400 -17.22 -10.65 -8.78
N GLU A 401 -16.45 -11.25 -7.87
CA GLU A 401 -16.77 -11.23 -6.44
C GLU A 401 -15.91 -10.23 -5.63
N TRP A 402 -15.17 -9.35 -6.32
CA TRP A 402 -14.46 -8.24 -5.69
C TRP A 402 -15.42 -7.34 -4.91
N GLY A 403 -15.03 -6.97 -3.69
CA GLY A 403 -15.85 -6.17 -2.79
C GLY A 403 -17.01 -6.92 -2.12
N GLN A 404 -17.45 -8.04 -2.69
CA GLN A 404 -18.53 -8.85 -2.12
C GLN A 404 -18.01 -10.00 -1.29
N ARG A 405 -17.00 -10.72 -1.79
CA ARG A 405 -16.40 -11.89 -1.11
C ARG A 405 -14.88 -11.91 -1.15
N VAL A 406 -14.27 -11.11 -2.02
CA VAL A 406 -12.83 -10.94 -2.23
C VAL A 406 -12.44 -9.50 -1.90
N GLY A 407 -11.33 -9.32 -1.19
CA GLY A 407 -10.77 -8.01 -0.84
C GLY A 407 -11.49 -7.32 0.32
N TRP A 408 -11.34 -6.00 0.38
CA TRP A 408 -12.10 -5.11 1.26
C TRP A 408 -13.57 -5.10 0.86
N ILE A 409 -14.46 -5.21 1.85
CA ILE A 409 -15.89 -5.36 1.62
C ILE A 409 -16.56 -4.02 1.28
N TYR A 410 -17.37 -4.00 0.23
CA TYR A 410 -18.12 -2.83 -0.23
C TYR A 410 -19.46 -2.67 0.49
N GLY A 411 -20.08 -1.50 0.33
CA GLY A 411 -21.42 -1.23 0.86
C GLY A 411 -21.50 -0.95 2.36
N SER A 412 -20.37 -0.92 3.08
CA SER A 412 -20.30 -0.48 4.48
C SER A 412 -19.62 0.90 4.59
N VAL A 413 -20.05 1.70 5.57
CA VAL A 413 -19.34 2.93 5.97
C VAL A 413 -18.09 2.60 6.81
N THR A 414 -18.10 1.43 7.47
CA THR A 414 -17.02 0.86 8.28
C THR A 414 -16.47 -0.39 7.58
N GLU A 415 -15.87 -0.23 6.41
CA GLU A 415 -15.39 -1.36 5.62
C GLU A 415 -14.29 -2.16 6.34
N ASP A 416 -13.57 -1.50 7.25
CA ASP A 416 -12.49 -2.08 8.02
C ASP A 416 -12.99 -3.18 8.98
N VAL A 417 -13.92 -2.86 9.87
CA VAL A 417 -14.45 -3.82 10.84
C VAL A 417 -15.11 -4.99 10.12
N VAL A 418 -15.89 -4.71 9.07
CA VAL A 418 -16.60 -5.75 8.29
C VAL A 418 -15.61 -6.67 7.57
N THR A 419 -14.53 -6.14 7.00
CA THR A 419 -13.50 -6.94 6.32
C THR A 419 -12.81 -7.88 7.32
N GLY A 420 -12.40 -7.36 8.48
CA GLY A 420 -11.76 -8.18 9.53
C GLY A 420 -12.69 -9.27 10.07
N TYR A 421 -13.94 -8.91 10.39
CA TYR A 421 -14.97 -9.84 10.85
C TYR A 421 -15.20 -10.99 9.85
N ARG A 422 -15.26 -10.68 8.56
CA ARG A 422 -15.46 -11.69 7.52
C ARG A 422 -14.31 -12.69 7.41
N MET A 423 -13.07 -12.26 7.70
CA MET A 423 -11.93 -13.18 7.76
C MET A 423 -12.05 -14.09 8.99
N HIS A 424 -12.40 -13.52 10.15
CA HIS A 424 -12.61 -14.28 11.39
C HIS A 424 -13.74 -15.32 11.26
N ASN A 425 -14.83 -14.99 10.58
CA ASN A 425 -15.92 -15.94 10.32
C ASN A 425 -15.50 -17.17 9.52
N ARG A 426 -14.43 -17.08 8.71
CA ARG A 426 -13.85 -18.23 8.00
C ARG A 426 -12.89 -19.07 8.85
N GLY A 427 -12.74 -18.70 10.13
CA GLY A 427 -11.86 -19.37 11.08
C GLY A 427 -10.43 -18.80 11.14
N TRP A 428 -10.13 -17.71 10.41
CA TRP A 428 -8.84 -17.05 10.56
C TRP A 428 -8.71 -16.43 11.96
N LYS A 429 -7.46 -16.37 12.44
CA LYS A 429 -7.11 -15.64 13.67
C LYS A 429 -6.33 -14.38 13.34
N SER A 430 -6.28 -13.45 14.27
CA SER A 430 -5.41 -12.28 14.17
C SER A 430 -4.64 -12.06 15.46
N VAL A 431 -3.63 -11.21 15.42
CA VAL A 431 -2.79 -10.90 16.59
C VAL A 431 -2.72 -9.39 16.82
N TYR A 432 -2.71 -8.98 18.09
CA TYR A 432 -2.49 -7.59 18.49
C TYR A 432 -1.04 -7.35 18.94
N CYS A 433 -0.24 -6.74 18.06
CA CYS A 433 1.19 -6.55 18.31
C CYS A 433 1.49 -5.22 19.01
N VAL A 434 1.63 -5.26 20.34
CA VAL A 434 2.07 -4.12 21.14
C VAL A 434 3.59 -4.13 21.26
N THR A 435 4.24 -3.18 20.58
CA THR A 435 5.69 -3.05 20.51
C THR A 435 6.22 -2.13 21.62
N LYS A 436 7.49 -2.30 22.04
CA LYS A 436 8.09 -1.48 23.12
C LYS A 436 8.11 0.02 22.78
N ARG A 437 8.34 0.35 21.51
CA ARG A 437 8.17 1.70 20.96
C ARG A 437 7.01 1.63 19.99
N ASP A 438 6.18 2.67 19.94
CA ASP A 438 5.06 2.73 19.01
C ASP A 438 5.50 2.33 17.60
N ALA A 439 4.82 1.34 17.02
CA ALA A 439 5.13 0.87 15.67
C ALA A 439 4.82 1.97 14.64
N PHE A 440 3.64 2.57 14.78
CA PHE A 440 3.11 3.61 13.92
C PHE A 440 2.66 4.80 14.76
N ARG A 441 2.76 6.00 14.19
CA ARG A 441 2.19 7.20 14.78
C ARG A 441 1.40 7.99 13.75
N GLY A 442 0.24 8.47 14.18
CA GLY A 442 -0.69 9.30 13.43
C GLY A 442 -0.73 10.74 13.94
N THR A 443 -1.35 11.63 13.17
CA THR A 443 -1.71 12.97 13.65
C THR A 443 -3.16 12.96 14.13
N ALA A 444 -3.41 13.30 15.40
CA ALA A 444 -4.78 13.34 15.93
C ALA A 444 -5.54 14.60 15.45
N PRO A 445 -6.87 14.53 15.30
CA PRO A 445 -7.70 15.72 15.16
C PRO A 445 -7.51 16.65 16.36
N ILE A 446 -7.21 17.92 16.08
CA ILE A 446 -6.91 18.93 17.12
C ILE A 446 -8.13 19.77 17.54
N ASN A 447 -9.24 19.69 16.79
CA ASN A 447 -10.47 20.42 17.08
C ASN A 447 -11.65 19.46 17.33
N LEU A 448 -12.64 19.95 18.09
CA LEU A 448 -13.80 19.16 18.48
C LEU A 448 -14.70 18.78 17.29
N THR A 449 -14.84 19.67 16.31
CA THR A 449 -15.70 19.45 15.14
C THR A 449 -15.26 18.24 14.33
N ASP A 450 -13.97 18.14 14.02
CA ASP A 450 -13.39 17.01 13.29
C ASP A 450 -13.51 15.73 14.10
N ARG A 451 -13.32 15.83 15.42
CA ARG A 451 -13.49 14.68 16.33
C ARG A 451 -14.93 14.17 16.35
N LEU A 452 -15.92 15.07 16.43
CA LEU A 452 -17.34 14.69 16.43
C LEU A 452 -17.75 14.09 15.08
N HIS A 453 -17.31 14.65 13.96
CA HIS A 453 -17.55 14.05 12.65
C HIS A 453 -16.91 12.67 12.51
N GLN A 454 -15.75 12.45 13.12
CA GLN A 454 -15.11 11.14 13.12
C GLN A 454 -15.89 10.09 13.93
N VAL A 455 -16.46 10.46 15.07
CA VAL A 455 -17.24 9.54 15.93
C VAL A 455 -18.63 9.25 15.35
N LEU A 456 -19.20 10.18 14.58
CA LEU A 456 -20.49 10.03 13.91
C LEU A 456 -20.45 9.13 12.67
N ARG A 457 -19.26 8.95 12.07
CA ARG A 457 -19.04 8.06 10.93
C ARG A 457 -18.81 6.64 11.42
#